data_AF-A0A7J9JHG1-F1
#
_entry.id   AF-A0A7J9JHG1-F1
#
_cell.length_a   1.000
_cell.length_b   1.000
_cell.length_c   1.000
_cell.angle_alpha   90.00
_cell.angle_beta   90.00
_cell.angle_gamma   90.00
#
_symmetry.space_group_name_H-M   'P 1'
#
loop_
_entity.id
_entity.type
_entity.pdbx_description
1 polymer ?
#
loop_
_entity_poly.entity_id
_entity_poly.type
_entity_poly.pdbx_seq_one_letter_code
_entity_poly.pdbx_strand_id
1 'polypeptide(L)'
;NFYLDLLFHSELSSESGSQSIHRDTEAEAREIRLSLLMEIEKRKQAEEALNKMLHMWKRISQELAVVGLSLPADPIDVTDDELVNQAEELRQQADVARFVSLTVGRGIARAEMEMEMEAQIDSKNFEIARLLDRLHYYEAVNQEMSQRNQEAVEMARRERQKKKRRQRWVWGSIATAITLGTAALAWSYLPTGKGSSSGNVSQASNPDDAA
;
A
#
# COMPACT_ATOMS: atom_id res chain seq x y z
N ASN A 1 88.36 -78.34 30.57
CA ASN A 1 87.15 -78.01 29.81
C ASN A 1 86.79 -76.54 29.71
N PHE A 2 87.55 -75.58 30.27
CA PHE A 2 87.35 -74.15 29.96
C PHE A 2 88.43 -73.61 28.98
N TYR A 3 89.64 -74.17 29.03
CA TYR A 3 90.73 -73.79 28.14
C TYR A 3 90.62 -74.34 26.71
N LEU A 4 89.88 -75.41 26.50
CA LEU A 4 89.66 -75.97 25.16
C LEU A 4 88.60 -75.18 24.38
N ASP A 5 87.65 -74.54 25.06
CA ASP A 5 86.57 -73.76 24.42
C ASP A 5 87.06 -72.39 23.93
N LEU A 6 87.95 -71.75 24.70
CA LEU A 6 88.60 -70.49 24.33
C LEU A 6 89.62 -70.65 23.19
N LEU A 7 90.31 -71.79 23.12
CA LEU A 7 91.22 -72.09 22.01
C LEU A 7 90.48 -72.46 20.73
N PHE A 8 89.32 -73.11 20.82
CA PHE A 8 88.51 -73.43 19.64
C PHE A 8 87.89 -72.17 19.00
N HIS A 9 87.48 -71.19 19.81
CA HIS A 9 87.03 -69.89 19.29
C HIS A 9 88.18 -69.01 18.78
N SER A 10 89.37 -69.08 19.39
CA SER A 10 90.50 -68.22 19.00
C SER A 10 91.20 -68.67 17.72
N GLU A 11 91.29 -69.98 17.42
CA GLU A 11 91.93 -70.45 16.18
C GLU A 11 91.04 -70.32 14.94
N LEU A 12 89.71 -70.30 15.08
CA LEU A 12 88.80 -70.11 13.94
C LEU A 12 88.61 -68.63 13.56
N SER A 13 89.12 -67.68 14.36
CA SER A 13 88.84 -66.25 14.19
C SER A 13 89.97 -65.43 13.56
N SER A 14 91.13 -66.02 13.23
CA SER A 14 92.35 -65.22 12.99
C SER A 14 92.88 -65.13 11.55
N GLU A 15 92.20 -65.62 10.50
CA GLU A 15 92.76 -65.44 9.13
C GLU A 15 91.78 -65.17 7.98
N SER A 16 90.46 -65.16 8.19
CA SER A 16 89.49 -64.74 7.14
C SER A 16 88.30 -63.89 7.62
N GLY A 17 88.16 -63.67 8.93
CA GLY A 17 86.99 -63.02 9.52
C GLY A 17 86.99 -61.48 9.50
N SER A 18 88.16 -60.84 9.49
CA SER A 18 88.29 -59.38 9.68
C SER A 18 87.79 -58.55 8.49
N GLN A 19 87.92 -59.04 7.26
CA GLN A 19 87.38 -58.36 6.07
C GLN A 19 85.87 -58.59 5.89
N SER A 20 85.32 -59.71 6.38
CA SER A 20 83.90 -60.02 6.23
C SER A 20 83.01 -59.24 7.22
N ILE A 21 83.41 -59.17 8.50
CA ILE A 21 82.71 -58.40 9.54
C ILE A 21 82.75 -56.89 9.23
N HIS A 22 83.90 -56.40 8.72
CA HIS A 22 84.02 -55.00 8.31
C HIS A 22 83.18 -54.67 7.06
N ARG A 23 82.98 -55.62 6.13
CA ARG A 23 82.09 -55.42 4.98
C ARG A 23 80.62 -55.48 5.35
N ASP A 24 80.26 -56.32 6.30
CA ASP A 24 78.89 -56.50 6.79
C ASP A 24 78.40 -55.24 7.53
N THR A 25 79.21 -54.73 8.45
CA THR A 25 78.95 -53.45 9.17
C THR A 25 78.90 -52.24 8.23
N GLU A 26 79.70 -52.21 7.17
CA GLU A 26 79.64 -51.15 6.15
C GLU A 26 78.36 -51.22 5.32
N ALA A 27 77.85 -52.42 5.03
CA ALA A 27 76.60 -52.62 4.31
C ALA A 27 75.38 -52.20 5.16
N GLU A 28 75.33 -52.59 6.43
CA GLU A 28 74.31 -52.13 7.38
C GLU A 28 74.34 -50.61 7.56
N ALA A 29 75.53 -50.00 7.67
CA ALA A 29 75.66 -48.55 7.77
C ALA A 29 75.13 -47.82 6.52
N ARG A 30 75.37 -48.38 5.33
CA ARG A 30 74.81 -47.86 4.06
C ARG A 30 73.30 -48.03 4.01
N GLU A 31 72.76 -49.15 4.48
CA GLU A 31 71.32 -49.42 4.54
C GLU A 31 70.61 -48.46 5.52
N ILE A 32 71.14 -48.29 6.74
CA ILE A 32 70.63 -47.33 7.72
C ILE A 32 70.62 -45.92 7.12
N ARG A 33 71.71 -45.51 6.45
CA ARG A 33 71.78 -44.21 5.79
C ARG A 33 70.71 -44.06 4.69
N LEU A 34 70.48 -45.10 3.89
CA LEU A 34 69.46 -45.09 2.83
C LEU A 34 68.05 -45.02 3.40
N SER A 35 67.77 -45.81 4.44
CA SER A 35 66.51 -45.78 5.20
C SER A 35 66.24 -44.39 5.79
N LEU A 36 67.25 -43.78 6.40
CA LEU A 36 67.14 -42.46 7.02
C LEU A 36 66.92 -41.35 5.98
N LEU A 37 67.56 -41.44 4.81
CA LEU A 37 67.30 -40.53 3.68
C LEU A 37 65.88 -40.68 3.13
N MET A 38 65.37 -41.91 3.00
CA MET A 38 63.99 -42.14 2.57
C MET A 38 62.98 -41.60 3.59
N GLU A 39 63.23 -41.78 4.89
CA GLU A 39 62.36 -41.26 5.95
C GLU A 39 62.36 -39.73 5.99
N ILE A 40 63.51 -39.07 5.76
CA ILE A 40 63.58 -37.60 5.63
C ILE A 40 62.76 -37.10 4.45
N GLU A 41 62.91 -37.73 3.28
CA GLU A 41 62.15 -37.33 2.08
C GLU A 41 60.65 -37.53 2.30
N LYS A 42 60.25 -38.62 2.96
CA LYS A 42 58.84 -38.87 3.32
C LYS A 42 58.28 -37.80 4.26
N ARG A 43 59.05 -37.40 5.28
CA ARG A 43 58.64 -36.32 6.20
C ARG A 43 58.53 -34.98 5.50
N LYS A 44 59.48 -34.67 4.63
CA LYS A 44 59.46 -33.46 3.82
C LYS A 44 58.19 -33.39 2.96
N GLN A 45 57.83 -34.48 2.29
CA GLN A 45 56.60 -34.54 1.49
C GLN A 45 55.34 -34.36 2.35
N ALA A 46 55.32 -34.94 3.56
CA ALA A 46 54.22 -34.74 4.51
C ALA A 46 54.11 -33.28 4.99
N GLU A 47 55.23 -32.63 5.28
CA GLU A 47 55.27 -31.21 5.66
C GLU A 47 54.80 -30.29 4.53
N GLU A 48 55.22 -30.56 3.28
CA GLU A 48 54.74 -29.80 2.12
C GLU A 48 53.22 -29.96 1.91
N ALA A 49 52.69 -31.16 2.12
CA ALA A 49 51.25 -31.42 2.04
C ALA A 49 50.48 -30.69 3.16
N LEU A 50 51.00 -30.73 4.39
CA LEU A 50 50.43 -30.02 5.54
C LEU A 50 50.39 -28.50 5.27
N ASN A 51 51.49 -27.94 4.77
CA ASN A 51 51.60 -26.50 4.51
C ASN A 51 50.61 -26.02 3.43
N LYS A 52 50.38 -26.85 2.39
CA LYS A 52 49.33 -26.61 1.39
C LYS A 52 47.93 -26.61 2.01
N MET A 53 47.65 -27.57 2.88
CA MET A 53 46.36 -27.68 3.57
C MET A 53 46.10 -26.48 4.49
N LEU A 54 47.10 -26.06 5.27
CA LEU A 54 47.03 -24.87 6.12
C LEU A 54 46.80 -23.59 5.30
N HIS A 55 47.48 -23.46 4.14
CA HIS A 55 47.23 -22.35 3.22
C HIS A 55 45.79 -22.34 2.71
N MET A 56 45.25 -23.50 2.33
CA MET A 56 43.85 -23.61 1.91
C MET A 56 42.87 -23.26 3.04
N TRP A 57 43.11 -23.76 4.26
CA TRP A 57 42.31 -23.46 5.43
C TRP A 57 42.25 -21.95 5.70
N LYS A 58 43.42 -21.30 5.70
CA LYS A 58 43.53 -19.85 5.90
C LYS A 58 42.75 -19.08 4.84
N ARG A 59 42.83 -19.50 3.58
CA ARG A 59 42.07 -18.88 2.49
C ARG A 59 40.56 -19.04 2.69
N ILE A 60 40.09 -20.24 3.04
CA ILE A 60 38.66 -20.48 3.33
C ILE A 60 38.18 -19.62 4.51
N SER A 61 38.96 -19.58 5.59
CA SER A 61 38.67 -18.74 6.76
C SER A 61 38.55 -17.26 6.38
N GLN A 62 39.44 -16.75 5.52
CA GLN A 62 39.38 -15.36 5.04
C GLN A 62 38.11 -15.08 4.22
N GLU A 63 37.76 -15.95 3.27
CA GLU A 63 36.56 -15.78 2.45
C GLU A 63 35.28 -15.83 3.30
N LEU A 64 35.23 -16.70 4.30
CA LEU A 64 34.10 -16.80 5.23
C LEU A 64 34.00 -15.58 6.15
N ALA A 65 35.13 -15.04 6.60
CA ALA A 65 35.17 -13.84 7.43
C ALA A 65 34.59 -12.61 6.71
N VAL A 66 34.76 -12.51 5.38
CA VAL A 66 34.13 -11.44 4.57
C VAL A 66 32.60 -11.50 4.64
N VAL A 67 32.03 -12.69 4.79
CA VAL A 67 30.58 -12.92 4.91
C VAL A 67 30.12 -12.88 6.37
N GLY A 68 31.04 -12.61 7.32
CA GLY A 68 30.74 -12.56 8.75
C GLY A 68 30.69 -13.92 9.44
N LEU A 69 31.20 -14.97 8.79
CA LEU A 69 31.30 -16.32 9.36
C LEU A 69 32.71 -16.54 9.93
N SER A 70 32.80 -17.10 11.13
CA SER A 70 34.06 -17.24 11.88
C SER A 70 34.56 -18.69 11.91
N LEU A 71 35.75 -18.95 11.35
CA LEU A 71 36.50 -20.21 11.49
C LEU A 71 37.66 -20.04 12.50
N PRO A 72 38.09 -21.10 13.21
CA PRO A 72 39.26 -21.02 14.09
C PRO A 72 40.55 -20.77 13.30
N ALA A 73 41.52 -20.16 14.00
CA ALA A 73 42.78 -19.71 13.44
C ALA A 73 43.74 -20.88 13.09
N ASP A 74 43.66 -22.02 13.77
CA ASP A 74 44.54 -23.17 13.55
C ASP A 74 43.74 -24.49 13.60
N PRO A 75 43.70 -25.28 12.51
CA PRO A 75 42.99 -26.55 12.47
C PRO A 75 43.75 -27.70 13.16
N ILE A 76 45.00 -27.50 13.57
CA ILE A 76 45.86 -28.56 14.14
C ILE A 76 45.67 -28.70 15.66
N ASP A 77 45.24 -27.64 16.35
CA ASP A 77 45.09 -27.59 17.82
C ASP A 77 43.68 -27.98 18.30
N VAL A 78 42.78 -28.29 17.36
CA VAL A 78 41.35 -28.49 17.64
C VAL A 78 41.05 -29.98 17.78
N THR A 79 40.42 -30.35 18.89
CA THR A 79 39.94 -31.73 19.12
C THR A 79 38.71 -32.05 18.25
N ASP A 80 38.44 -33.33 17.99
CA ASP A 80 37.30 -33.74 17.15
C ASP A 80 35.95 -33.22 17.68
N ASP A 81 35.75 -33.18 19.00
CA ASP A 81 34.52 -32.64 19.61
C ASP A 81 34.37 -31.12 19.38
N GLU A 82 35.48 -30.39 19.40
CA GLU A 82 35.51 -28.94 19.19
C GLU A 82 35.24 -28.59 17.71
N LEU A 83 35.66 -29.43 16.76
CA LEU A 83 35.34 -29.30 15.34
C LEU A 83 33.84 -29.48 15.06
N VAL A 84 33.19 -30.45 15.75
CA VAL A 84 31.74 -30.69 15.62
C VAL A 84 30.95 -29.47 16.12
N ASN A 85 31.33 -28.94 17.28
CA ASN A 85 30.70 -27.74 17.85
C ASN A 85 30.85 -26.52 16.92
N GLN A 86 32.03 -26.31 16.32
CA GLN A 86 32.25 -25.22 15.37
C GLN A 86 31.44 -25.36 14.08
N ALA A 87 31.29 -26.59 13.57
CA ALA A 87 30.44 -26.83 12.40
C ALA A 87 28.97 -26.50 12.72
N GLU A 88 28.51 -26.78 13.94
CA GLU A 88 27.19 -26.39 14.41
C GLU A 88 27.05 -24.86 14.57
N GLU A 89 28.06 -24.18 15.12
CA GLU A 89 28.08 -22.71 15.24
C GLU A 89 28.04 -22.02 13.88
N LEU A 90 28.84 -22.48 12.91
CA LEU A 90 28.82 -21.96 11.54
C LEU A 90 27.47 -22.17 10.87
N ARG A 91 26.86 -23.34 11.08
CA ARG A 91 25.53 -23.63 10.57
C ARG A 91 24.50 -22.70 11.20
N GLN A 92 24.59 -22.45 12.50
CA GLN A 92 23.72 -21.53 13.21
C GLN A 92 23.90 -20.08 12.73
N GLN A 93 25.14 -19.64 12.52
CA GLN A 93 25.42 -18.31 11.95
C GLN A 93 24.84 -18.17 10.54
N ALA A 94 24.97 -19.19 9.69
CA ALA A 94 24.39 -19.20 8.35
C ALA A 94 22.85 -19.18 8.38
N ASP A 95 22.23 -19.92 9.30
CA ASP A 95 20.77 -19.92 9.48
C ASP A 95 20.25 -18.56 9.99
N VAL A 96 20.97 -17.93 10.93
CA VAL A 96 20.66 -16.57 11.41
C VAL A 96 20.81 -15.55 10.28
N ALA A 97 21.91 -15.59 9.52
CA ALA A 97 22.13 -14.69 8.40
C ALA A 97 21.02 -14.83 7.34
N ARG A 98 20.63 -16.06 7.01
CA ARG A 98 19.50 -16.34 6.11
C ARG A 98 18.19 -15.78 6.67
N PHE A 99 17.91 -16.00 7.95
CA PHE A 99 16.70 -15.50 8.59
C PHE A 99 16.65 -13.96 8.57
N VAL A 100 17.73 -13.29 8.96
CA VAL A 100 17.83 -11.83 8.93
C VAL A 100 17.63 -11.31 7.50
N SER A 101 18.32 -11.88 6.51
CA SER A 101 18.16 -11.50 5.11
C SER A 101 16.71 -11.65 4.61
N LEU A 102 16.04 -12.77 4.92
CA LEU A 102 14.64 -12.98 4.55
C LEU A 102 13.70 -12.00 5.25
N THR A 103 13.91 -11.71 6.53
CA THR A 103 13.09 -10.76 7.28
C THR A 103 13.26 -9.33 6.79
N VAL A 104 14.49 -8.89 6.53
CA VAL A 104 14.81 -7.58 5.95
C VAL A 104 14.23 -7.46 4.55
N GLY A 105 14.41 -8.47 3.70
CA GLY A 105 13.87 -8.49 2.33
C GLY A 105 12.34 -8.38 2.30
N ARG A 106 11.63 -9.11 3.18
CA ARG A 106 10.17 -8.92 3.34
C ARG A 106 9.81 -7.54 3.85
N GLY A 107 10.59 -6.99 4.79
CA GLY A 107 10.38 -5.65 5.31
C GLY A 107 10.48 -4.58 4.22
N ILE A 108 11.49 -4.69 3.35
CA ILE A 108 11.68 -3.82 2.18
C ILE A 108 10.51 -3.96 1.22
N ALA A 109 10.19 -5.19 0.78
CA ALA A 109 9.10 -5.41 -0.16
C ALA A 109 7.74 -4.89 0.37
N ARG A 110 7.49 -5.05 1.68
CA ARG A 110 6.30 -4.50 2.33
C ARG A 110 6.33 -2.97 2.35
N ALA A 111 7.45 -2.36 2.68
CA ALA A 111 7.58 -0.90 2.71
C ALA A 111 7.41 -0.28 1.31
N GLU A 112 7.96 -0.91 0.27
CA GLU A 112 7.77 -0.50 -1.13
C GLU A 112 6.29 -0.59 -1.53
N MET A 113 5.62 -1.70 -1.24
CA MET A 113 4.19 -1.87 -1.49
C MET A 113 3.34 -0.83 -0.72
N GLU A 114 3.64 -0.57 0.55
CA GLU A 114 2.93 0.43 1.36
C GLU A 114 3.14 1.84 0.79
N MET A 115 4.33 2.18 0.29
CA MET A 115 4.61 3.46 -0.37
C MET A 115 3.80 3.65 -1.66
N GLU A 116 3.71 2.62 -2.51
CA GLU A 116 2.88 2.67 -3.73
C GLU A 116 1.40 2.81 -3.40
N MET A 117 0.93 2.10 -2.37
CA MET A 117 -0.45 2.20 -1.90
C MET A 117 -0.76 3.59 -1.36
N GLU A 118 0.15 4.20 -0.60
CA GLU A 118 -0.01 5.56 -0.06
C GLU A 118 -0.17 6.58 -1.20
N ALA A 119 0.65 6.48 -2.25
CA ALA A 119 0.52 7.36 -3.41
C ALA A 119 -0.85 7.21 -4.12
N GLN A 120 -1.40 5.99 -4.16
CA GLN A 120 -2.75 5.76 -4.68
C GLN A 120 -3.83 6.35 -3.77
N ILE A 121 -3.67 6.22 -2.44
CA ILE A 121 -4.57 6.81 -1.45
C ILE A 121 -4.59 8.33 -1.60
N ASP A 122 -3.43 8.97 -1.69
CA ASP A 122 -3.31 10.42 -1.88
C ASP A 122 -3.96 10.88 -3.18
N SER A 123 -3.74 10.15 -4.29
CA SER A 123 -4.40 10.42 -5.56
C SER A 123 -5.94 10.37 -5.43
N LYS A 124 -6.46 9.36 -4.73
CA LYS A 124 -7.90 9.21 -4.49
C LYS A 124 -8.45 10.27 -3.55
N ASN A 125 -7.72 10.63 -2.50
CA ASN A 125 -8.10 11.70 -1.58
C ASN A 125 -8.20 13.04 -2.30
N PHE A 126 -7.25 13.34 -3.20
CA PHE A 126 -7.31 14.53 -4.04
C PHE A 126 -8.57 14.53 -4.94
N GLU A 127 -8.88 13.39 -5.56
CA GLU A 127 -10.08 13.28 -6.39
C GLU A 127 -11.38 13.43 -5.59
N ILE A 128 -11.45 12.86 -4.37
CA ILE A 128 -12.57 13.05 -3.45
C ILE A 128 -12.74 14.54 -3.12
N ALA A 129 -11.67 15.23 -2.74
CA ALA A 129 -11.73 16.66 -2.43
C ALA A 129 -12.23 17.47 -3.63
N ARG A 130 -11.70 17.22 -4.83
CA ARG A 130 -12.14 17.87 -6.07
C ARG A 130 -13.62 17.62 -6.39
N LEU A 131 -14.11 16.40 -6.16
CA LEU A 131 -15.51 16.05 -6.40
C LEU A 131 -16.44 16.70 -5.37
N LEU A 132 -16.00 16.79 -4.11
CA LEU A 132 -16.72 17.52 -3.06
C LEU A 132 -16.82 19.01 -3.39
N ASP A 133 -15.75 19.64 -3.85
CA ASP A 133 -15.77 21.05 -4.27
C ASP A 133 -16.77 21.28 -5.41
N ARG A 134 -16.78 20.37 -6.40
CA ARG A 134 -17.73 20.42 -7.52
C ARG A 134 -19.17 20.20 -7.04
N LEU A 135 -19.38 19.31 -6.08
CA LEU A 135 -20.70 19.08 -5.48
C LEU A 135 -21.20 20.34 -4.78
N HIS A 136 -20.37 20.95 -3.91
CA HIS A 136 -20.73 22.19 -3.22
C HIS A 136 -21.01 23.34 -4.19
N TYR A 137 -20.25 23.44 -5.29
CA TYR A 137 -20.53 24.41 -6.34
C TYR A 137 -21.92 24.22 -6.93
N TYR A 138 -22.27 22.99 -7.33
CA TYR A 138 -23.59 22.72 -7.89
C TYR A 138 -24.71 22.91 -6.86
N GLU A 139 -24.47 22.57 -5.61
CA GLU A 139 -25.43 22.81 -4.53
C GLU A 139 -25.71 24.30 -4.36
N ALA A 140 -24.67 25.14 -4.29
CA ALA A 140 -24.81 26.59 -4.17
C ALA A 140 -25.58 27.19 -5.35
N VAL A 141 -25.22 26.81 -6.58
CA VAL A 141 -25.91 27.28 -7.79
C VAL A 141 -27.37 26.79 -7.80
N ASN A 142 -27.63 25.55 -7.41
CA ASN A 142 -28.99 25.01 -7.37
C ASN A 142 -29.85 25.73 -6.32
N GLN A 143 -29.28 26.05 -5.15
CA GLN A 143 -29.96 26.83 -4.12
C GLN A 143 -30.31 28.25 -4.63
N GLU A 144 -29.36 28.93 -5.28
CA GLU A 144 -29.57 30.26 -5.86
C GLU A 144 -30.66 30.23 -6.96
N MET A 145 -30.63 29.21 -7.83
CA MET A 145 -31.64 29.02 -8.87
C MET A 145 -33.02 28.73 -8.27
N SER A 146 -33.10 27.88 -7.24
CA SER A 146 -34.33 27.60 -6.52
C SER A 146 -34.88 28.85 -5.84
N GLN A 147 -34.03 29.66 -5.21
CA GLN A 147 -34.41 30.93 -4.59
C GLN A 147 -35.00 31.89 -5.63
N ARG A 148 -34.30 32.12 -6.74
CA ARG A 148 -34.80 32.99 -7.83
C ARG A 148 -36.11 32.47 -8.42
N ASN A 149 -36.25 31.17 -8.58
CA ASN A 149 -37.48 30.56 -9.08
C ASN A 149 -38.65 30.81 -8.11
N GLN A 150 -38.42 30.63 -6.81
CA GLN A 150 -39.40 30.92 -5.78
C GLN A 150 -39.82 32.41 -5.80
N GLU A 151 -38.86 33.33 -5.89
CA GLU A 151 -39.12 34.77 -6.00
C GLU A 151 -39.94 35.11 -7.24
N ALA A 152 -39.60 34.53 -8.41
CA ALA A 152 -40.34 34.71 -9.65
C ALA A 152 -41.79 34.20 -9.54
N VAL A 153 -41.99 33.03 -8.94
CA VAL A 153 -43.32 32.45 -8.70
C VAL A 153 -44.14 33.33 -7.76
N GLU A 154 -43.56 33.83 -6.68
CA GLU A 154 -44.24 34.73 -5.75
C GLU A 154 -44.63 36.06 -6.38
N MET A 155 -43.73 36.66 -7.18
CA MET A 155 -44.00 37.89 -7.90
C MET A 155 -45.15 37.71 -8.89
N ALA A 156 -45.13 36.62 -9.67
CA ALA A 156 -46.23 36.28 -10.58
C ALA A 156 -47.55 36.07 -9.83
N ARG A 157 -47.53 35.42 -8.65
CA ARG A 157 -48.72 35.23 -7.81
C ARG A 157 -49.27 36.56 -7.30
N ARG A 158 -48.42 37.47 -6.80
CA ARG A 158 -48.82 38.81 -6.33
C ARG A 158 -49.41 39.63 -7.47
N GLU A 159 -48.82 39.59 -8.66
CA GLU A 159 -49.34 40.30 -9.82
C GLU A 159 -50.72 39.79 -10.25
N ARG A 160 -50.90 38.47 -10.31
CA ARG A 160 -52.22 37.84 -10.56
C ARG A 160 -53.26 38.30 -9.53
N GLN A 161 -52.88 38.35 -8.25
CA GLN A 161 -53.78 38.84 -7.20
C GLN A 161 -54.13 40.32 -7.36
N LYS A 162 -53.15 41.18 -7.70
CA LYS A 162 -53.38 42.61 -7.98
C LYS A 162 -54.36 42.79 -9.16
N LYS A 163 -54.15 42.07 -10.26
CA LYS A 163 -55.05 42.06 -11.43
C LYS A 163 -56.46 41.62 -11.05
N LYS A 164 -56.61 40.52 -10.31
CA LYS A 164 -57.93 40.05 -9.81
C LYS A 164 -58.64 41.05 -8.90
N ARG A 165 -57.90 41.79 -8.06
CA ARG A 165 -58.48 42.85 -7.21
C ARG A 165 -58.98 44.01 -8.07
N ARG A 166 -58.17 44.49 -9.01
CA ARG A 166 -58.56 45.56 -9.95
C ARG A 166 -59.81 45.19 -10.74
N GLN A 167 -59.85 43.97 -11.29
CA GLN A 167 -61.02 43.46 -12.00
C GLN A 167 -62.27 43.47 -11.12
N ARG A 168 -62.18 43.02 -9.85
CA ARG A 168 -63.31 43.09 -8.91
C ARG A 168 -63.83 44.50 -8.67
N TRP A 169 -62.94 45.49 -8.55
CA TRP A 169 -63.35 46.89 -8.40
C TRP A 169 -64.03 47.42 -9.66
N VAL A 170 -63.48 47.13 -10.85
CA VAL A 170 -64.06 47.57 -12.14
C VAL A 170 -65.44 46.93 -12.37
N TRP A 171 -65.56 45.62 -12.18
CA TRP A 171 -66.84 44.94 -12.33
C TRP A 171 -67.84 45.35 -11.25
N GLY A 172 -67.37 45.59 -10.03
CA GLY A 172 -68.19 46.15 -8.94
C GLY A 172 -68.77 47.51 -9.30
N SER A 173 -67.96 48.44 -9.83
CA SER A 173 -68.45 49.76 -10.23
C SER A 173 -69.47 49.70 -11.37
N ILE A 174 -69.24 48.83 -12.35
CA ILE A 174 -70.18 48.61 -13.47
C ILE A 174 -71.52 48.09 -12.94
N ALA A 175 -71.49 47.06 -12.07
CA ALA A 175 -72.70 46.49 -11.49
C ALA A 175 -73.49 47.52 -10.66
N THR A 176 -72.80 48.34 -9.86
CA THR A 176 -73.46 49.40 -9.08
C THR A 176 -74.08 50.46 -9.98
N ALA A 177 -73.41 50.90 -11.04
CA ALA A 177 -73.94 51.89 -11.98
C ALA A 177 -75.20 51.37 -12.69
N ILE A 178 -75.20 50.10 -13.13
CA ILE A 178 -76.38 49.45 -13.71
C ILE A 178 -77.51 49.42 -12.67
N THR A 179 -77.23 48.98 -11.45
CA THR A 179 -78.23 48.85 -10.38
C THR A 179 -78.85 50.21 -10.02
N LEU A 180 -78.03 51.26 -9.86
CA LEU A 180 -78.52 52.61 -9.60
C LEU A 180 -79.33 53.16 -10.78
N GLY A 181 -78.89 52.92 -12.01
CA GLY A 181 -79.62 53.30 -13.22
C GLY A 181 -80.99 52.63 -13.29
N THR A 182 -81.07 51.32 -13.01
CA THR A 182 -82.34 50.59 -12.97
C THR A 182 -83.24 51.06 -11.82
N ALA A 183 -82.68 51.32 -10.64
CA ALA A 183 -83.44 51.84 -9.51
C ALA A 183 -84.02 53.24 -9.80
N ALA A 184 -83.23 54.13 -10.41
CA ALA A 184 -83.69 55.46 -10.81
C ALA A 184 -84.84 55.38 -11.83
N LEU A 185 -84.73 54.49 -12.82
CA LEU A 185 -85.81 54.22 -13.76
C LEU A 185 -87.04 53.66 -13.04
N ALA A 186 -86.90 52.71 -12.12
CA ALA A 186 -88.05 52.18 -11.37
C ALA A 186 -88.72 53.26 -10.48
N TRP A 187 -87.92 54.14 -9.86
CA TRP A 187 -88.42 55.30 -9.12
C TRP A 187 -89.20 56.29 -9.98
N SER A 188 -88.84 56.45 -11.26
CA SER A 188 -89.63 57.31 -12.16
C SER A 188 -91.01 56.73 -12.50
N TYR A 189 -91.23 55.43 -12.29
CA TYR A 189 -92.51 54.76 -12.52
C TYR A 189 -93.32 54.50 -11.24
N LEU A 190 -92.79 54.86 -10.06
CA LEU A 190 -93.57 54.85 -8.82
C LEU A 190 -94.61 55.99 -8.89
N PRO A 191 -95.92 55.72 -8.75
CA PRO A 191 -96.94 56.75 -8.91
C PRO A 191 -96.78 57.81 -7.83
N THR A 192 -96.36 59.02 -8.23
CA THR A 192 -96.46 60.20 -7.36
C THR A 192 -97.94 60.57 -7.28
N GLY A 193 -98.64 59.95 -6.33
CA GLY A 193 -100.06 60.16 -6.12
C GLY A 193 -100.33 61.54 -5.53
N LYS A 194 -100.76 62.48 -6.37
CA LYS A 194 -101.59 63.61 -5.93
C LYS A 194 -102.56 64.00 -7.05
N GLY A 195 -103.83 63.64 -6.86
CA GLY A 195 -104.90 63.80 -7.83
C GLY A 195 -105.66 65.13 -7.77
N SER A 196 -106.64 65.22 -8.68
CA SER A 196 -107.70 66.24 -8.91
C SER A 196 -107.30 67.36 -9.89
N SER A 197 -107.75 67.43 -11.15
CA SER A 197 -109.06 67.33 -11.84
C SER A 197 -109.90 68.62 -11.83
N SER A 198 -110.11 69.17 -13.06
CA SER A 198 -111.41 69.56 -13.67
C SER A 198 -111.55 71.01 -14.17
N GLY A 199 -112.13 71.14 -15.38
CA GLY A 199 -112.66 72.35 -16.03
C GLY A 199 -112.71 72.18 -17.56
N ASN A 200 -113.74 71.55 -18.15
CA ASN A 200 -114.98 72.12 -18.75
C ASN A 200 -114.73 73.07 -19.96
N VAL A 201 -115.45 73.09 -21.10
CA VAL A 201 -116.75 72.53 -21.54
C VAL A 201 -116.97 72.77 -23.07
N SER A 202 -117.70 71.84 -23.73
CA SER A 202 -118.72 71.86 -24.85
C SER A 202 -118.55 72.74 -26.12
N GLN A 203 -119.13 72.50 -27.32
CA GLN A 203 -120.47 72.01 -27.76
C GLN A 203 -120.49 71.89 -29.33
N ALA A 204 -120.79 70.74 -29.98
CA ALA A 204 -122.06 70.19 -30.55
C ALA A 204 -122.71 70.87 -31.80
N SER A 205 -122.96 70.06 -32.86
CA SER A 205 -124.10 70.09 -33.82
C SER A 205 -123.93 68.89 -34.79
N ASN A 206 -124.92 68.18 -35.34
CA ASN A 206 -126.39 68.07 -35.21
C ASN A 206 -126.82 66.70 -35.83
N PRO A 207 -128.07 66.26 -35.65
CA PRO A 207 -128.55 64.88 -35.94
C PRO A 207 -129.46 64.75 -37.19
N ASP A 208 -130.01 63.52 -37.33
CA ASP A 208 -131.20 63.03 -38.06
C ASP A 208 -130.89 62.19 -39.34
N ASP A 209 -131.04 60.85 -39.32
CA ASP A 209 -132.28 60.00 -39.34
C ASP A 209 -132.88 59.93 -40.76
N ALA A 210 -133.47 58.86 -41.31
CA ALA A 210 -133.79 57.46 -41.03
C ALA A 210 -133.97 56.82 -42.46
N ALA A 211 -134.27 55.56 -42.76
CA ALA A 211 -134.95 54.43 -42.13
C ALA A 211 -134.60 53.17 -42.96
#